data_AF-A0A1I1BCA3-F1
#
_entry.id   AF-A0A1I1BCA3-F1
#
_cell.length_a   1.000
_cell.length_b   1.000
_cell.length_c   1.000
_cell.angle_alpha   90.00
_cell.angle_beta   90.00
_cell.angle_gamma   90.00
#
_symmetry.space_group_name_H-M   'P 1'
#
loop_
_entity.id
_entity.type
_entity.pdbx_description
1 polymer ?
#
loop_
_entity_poly.entity_id
_entity_poly.type
_entity_poly.pdbx_seq_one_letter_code
_entity_poly.pdbx_strand_id
1 'polypeptide(L)'
;GATSFAMFSGSQTSASAAGVGRVPIKSFGSSGNTQPLKQTETQKSFNAALASRNVEGAGKAKIPGPTIDRNTGKEVGRFIGDKKGNIMIEPKGGSTVPGKNPVDTHTLYPNRSNYQRLNPSGHPKDPTPHGHGHLEGTGPNMKGQGPSIDVNGNQVDLWNPTAHWEINK
;
A
#
# COMPACT_ATOMS: atom_id res chain seq x y z
N GLY A 1 0.53 19.47 -52.22
CA GLY A 1 0.65 18.09 -51.69
C GLY A 1 -0.32 17.92 -50.55
N ALA A 2 -0.87 16.75 -50.23
CA ALA A 2 -0.44 15.39 -50.58
C ALA A 2 0.99 15.05 -50.16
N THR A 3 1.12 14.36 -49.02
CA THR A 3 1.69 12.99 -48.92
C THR A 3 1.27 12.40 -47.58
N SER A 4 0.48 11.32 -47.60
CA SER A 4 0.31 10.43 -46.45
C SER A 4 1.35 9.31 -46.54
N PHE A 5 1.80 8.76 -45.42
CA PHE A 5 2.28 7.38 -45.38
C PHE A 5 1.98 6.73 -44.02
N ALA A 6 1.64 5.44 -44.08
CA ALA A 6 1.48 4.53 -42.96
C ALA A 6 2.24 3.23 -43.31
N MET A 7 2.03 2.14 -42.55
CA MET A 7 2.70 0.82 -42.65
C MET A 7 4.11 0.76 -42.03
N PHE A 8 4.65 -0.40 -41.58
CA PHE A 8 4.05 -1.57 -40.88
C PHE A 8 5.19 -2.49 -40.34
N SER A 9 4.90 -3.34 -39.35
CA SER A 9 5.59 -4.63 -39.03
C SER A 9 7.12 -4.72 -38.74
N GLY A 10 7.46 -5.11 -37.50
CA GLY A 10 8.51 -6.12 -37.18
C GLY A 10 9.99 -5.70 -37.25
N SER A 11 10.98 -6.55 -36.89
CA SER A 11 10.99 -7.75 -36.02
C SER A 11 12.44 -8.23 -35.79
N GLN A 12 12.92 -8.37 -34.52
CA GLN A 12 14.17 -9.09 -34.14
C GLN A 12 15.49 -8.45 -34.70
N THR A 13 16.77 -8.77 -34.40
CA THR A 13 17.58 -9.47 -33.34
C THR A 13 19.07 -9.07 -33.57
N SER A 14 20.08 -9.17 -32.69
CA SER A 14 20.28 -9.51 -31.26
C SER A 14 21.71 -9.05 -30.82
N ALA A 15 22.26 -9.58 -29.70
CA ALA A 15 23.68 -9.55 -29.25
C ALA A 15 24.26 -8.19 -28.78
N SER A 16 25.24 -8.10 -27.86
CA SER A 16 25.75 -9.05 -26.83
C SER A 16 26.57 -8.23 -25.80
N ALA A 17 26.24 -8.16 -24.51
CA ALA A 17 26.48 -9.16 -23.45
C ALA A 17 27.91 -9.19 -22.86
N ALA A 18 28.13 -8.44 -21.77
CA ALA A 18 29.12 -8.70 -20.70
C ALA A 18 28.76 -7.84 -19.46
N GLY A 19 28.75 -8.34 -18.22
CA GLY A 19 28.80 -9.74 -17.78
C GLY A 19 28.67 -9.86 -16.26
N VAL A 20 27.54 -10.39 -15.77
CA VAL A 20 27.38 -10.90 -14.39
C VAL A 20 26.57 -12.19 -14.46
N GLY A 21 27.09 -13.27 -13.88
CA GLY A 21 26.59 -14.63 -14.13
C GLY A 21 25.17 -14.89 -13.60
N ARG A 22 24.17 -14.91 -14.48
CA ARG A 22 22.88 -15.55 -14.19
C ARG A 22 22.99 -17.04 -14.43
N VAL A 23 22.81 -17.84 -13.39
CA VAL A 23 22.69 -19.31 -13.51
C VAL A 23 21.48 -19.62 -14.39
N PRO A 24 21.63 -20.42 -15.47
CA PRO A 24 20.49 -20.77 -16.32
C PRO A 24 19.53 -21.67 -15.53
N ILE A 25 18.34 -21.14 -15.25
CA ILE A 25 17.22 -21.95 -14.75
C ILE A 25 16.89 -22.94 -15.87
N LYS A 26 17.22 -24.21 -15.65
CA LYS A 26 16.83 -25.28 -16.58
C LYS A 26 15.31 -25.29 -16.67
N SER A 27 14.78 -25.22 -17.88
CA SER A 27 13.36 -25.51 -18.11
C SER A 27 13.12 -26.97 -17.75
N PHE A 28 12.54 -27.22 -16.58
CA PHE A 28 12.12 -28.55 -16.18
C PHE A 28 10.89 -28.91 -17.01
N GLY A 29 11.11 -29.73 -18.04
CA GLY A 29 10.04 -30.24 -18.88
C GLY A 29 9.00 -30.99 -18.05
N SER A 30 7.76 -31.03 -18.55
CA SER A 30 6.63 -31.69 -17.88
C SER A 30 6.94 -33.18 -17.66
N SER A 31 7.34 -33.54 -16.44
CA SER A 31 7.59 -34.93 -16.05
C SER A 31 6.24 -35.62 -15.85
N GLY A 32 5.81 -36.41 -16.83
CA GLY A 32 4.52 -37.09 -16.87
C GLY A 32 4.34 -38.25 -15.88
N ASN A 33 4.88 -38.14 -14.67
CA ASN A 33 4.78 -39.17 -13.63
C ASN A 33 4.65 -38.60 -12.21
N THR A 34 3.83 -37.55 -12.06
CA THR A 34 3.39 -37.09 -10.74
C THR A 34 2.27 -37.99 -10.22
N GLN A 35 2.61 -39.03 -9.46
CA GLN A 35 1.57 -39.73 -8.68
C GLN A 35 0.91 -38.72 -7.72
N PRO A 36 -0.43 -38.74 -7.58
CA PRO A 36 -1.10 -37.82 -6.68
C PRO A 36 -0.65 -38.07 -5.24
N LEU A 37 -0.04 -37.05 -4.61
CA LEU A 37 0.35 -37.09 -3.22
C LEU A 37 -0.85 -37.52 -2.37
N LYS A 38 -0.71 -38.67 -1.67
CA LYS A 38 -1.78 -39.19 -0.81
C LYS A 38 -2.06 -38.17 0.29
N GLN A 39 -3.18 -37.47 0.18
CA GLN A 39 -3.67 -36.57 1.23
C GLN A 39 -3.73 -37.33 2.55
N THR A 40 -3.16 -36.75 3.61
CA THR A 40 -3.28 -37.29 4.97
C THR A 40 -4.74 -37.30 5.39
N GLU A 41 -5.10 -38.12 6.37
CA GLU A 41 -6.49 -38.16 6.85
C GLU A 41 -6.94 -36.80 7.41
N THR A 42 -6.01 -36.03 7.98
CA THR A 42 -6.21 -34.63 8.39
C THR A 42 -6.52 -33.69 7.22
N GLN A 43 -5.86 -33.87 6.06
CA GLN A 43 -6.16 -33.10 4.85
C GLN A 43 -7.49 -33.53 4.24
N LYS A 44 -7.81 -34.83 4.22
CA LYS A 44 -9.10 -35.34 3.77
C LYS A 44 -10.25 -34.84 4.63
N SER A 45 -10.11 -34.88 5.96
CA SER A 45 -11.15 -34.41 6.89
C SER A 45 -11.32 -32.90 6.84
N PHE A 46 -10.24 -32.13 6.67
CA PHE A 46 -10.32 -30.68 6.42
C PHE A 46 -11.04 -30.35 5.10
N ASN A 47 -10.67 -31.01 4.00
CA ASN A 47 -11.31 -30.83 2.71
C ASN A 47 -12.79 -31.26 2.72
N ALA A 48 -13.12 -32.37 3.38
CA ALA A 48 -14.49 -32.82 3.59
C ALA A 48 -15.29 -31.82 4.47
N ALA A 49 -14.68 -31.28 5.52
CA ALA A 49 -15.30 -30.27 6.39
C ALA A 49 -15.42 -28.88 5.73
N LEU A 50 -14.70 -28.60 4.62
CA LEU A 50 -15.02 -27.48 3.73
C LEU A 50 -16.19 -27.84 2.80
N ALA A 51 -16.15 -29.01 2.16
CA ALA A 51 -17.20 -29.44 1.24
C ALA A 51 -18.59 -29.53 1.91
N SER A 52 -18.64 -30.04 3.15
CA SER A 52 -19.87 -30.14 3.95
C SER A 52 -20.36 -28.80 4.53
N ARG A 53 -19.62 -27.70 4.33
CA ARG A 53 -20.07 -26.33 4.68
C ARG A 53 -20.81 -25.62 3.54
N ASN A 54 -20.97 -26.27 2.38
CA ASN A 54 -21.92 -25.84 1.35
C ASN A 54 -23.35 -26.14 1.80
N VAL A 55 -23.82 -25.41 2.82
CA VAL A 55 -25.20 -25.44 3.29
C VAL A 55 -26.07 -24.78 2.22
N GLU A 56 -27.02 -25.52 1.66
CA GLU A 56 -28.05 -24.94 0.78
C GLU A 56 -28.85 -23.90 1.57
N GLY A 57 -28.79 -22.64 1.14
CA GLY A 57 -29.30 -21.48 1.90
C GLY A 57 -28.21 -20.53 2.43
N ALA A 58 -26.92 -20.90 2.35
CA ALA A 58 -25.81 -19.97 2.57
C ALA A 58 -25.73 -18.94 1.42
N GLY A 59 -26.55 -17.88 1.52
CA GLY A 59 -26.51 -16.75 0.59
C GLY A 59 -25.09 -16.20 0.44
N LYS A 60 -24.62 -16.06 -0.80
CA LYS A 60 -23.21 -15.77 -1.15
C LYS A 60 -22.59 -14.76 -0.18
N ALA A 61 -21.66 -15.22 0.65
CA ALA A 61 -21.00 -14.38 1.64
C ALA A 61 -20.42 -13.14 0.95
N LYS A 62 -20.99 -11.97 1.24
CA LYS A 62 -20.58 -10.71 0.61
C LYS A 62 -19.17 -10.39 1.09
N ILE A 63 -18.18 -10.67 0.25
CA ILE A 63 -16.79 -10.26 0.47
C ILE A 63 -16.82 -8.77 0.82
N PRO A 64 -16.27 -8.35 1.97
CA PRO A 64 -16.26 -6.95 2.35
C PRO A 64 -15.67 -6.09 1.24
N GLY A 65 -16.28 -4.92 1.04
CA GLY A 65 -15.71 -3.92 0.13
C GLY A 65 -14.35 -3.42 0.64
N PRO A 66 -13.58 -2.73 -0.20
CA PRO A 66 -12.33 -2.12 0.23
C PRO A 66 -12.56 -1.20 1.43
N THR A 67 -11.63 -1.21 2.39
CA THR A 67 -11.66 -0.29 3.53
C THR A 67 -11.43 1.13 3.03
N ILE A 68 -12.41 2.01 3.24
CA ILE A 68 -12.29 3.43 2.91
C ILE A 68 -11.96 4.20 4.19
N ASP A 69 -10.95 5.06 4.13
CA ASP A 69 -10.69 6.04 5.18
C ASP A 69 -11.77 7.14 5.16
N ARG A 70 -12.50 7.26 6.27
CA ARG A 70 -13.54 8.28 6.46
C ARG A 70 -13.01 9.69 6.24
N ASN A 71 -11.80 9.99 6.70
CA ASN A 71 -11.30 11.36 6.77
C ASN A 71 -10.85 11.91 5.40
N THR A 72 -10.64 11.05 4.41
CA THR A 72 -10.13 11.44 3.07
C THR A 72 -10.91 10.85 1.89
N GLY A 73 -11.81 9.90 2.14
CA GLY A 73 -12.53 9.15 1.12
C GLY A 73 -11.66 8.20 0.29
N LYS A 74 -10.38 8.01 0.66
CA LYS A 74 -9.44 7.15 -0.09
C LYS A 74 -9.53 5.70 0.38
N GLU A 75 -9.27 4.78 -0.53
CA GLU A 75 -9.07 3.37 -0.18
C GLU A 75 -7.76 3.21 0.62
N VAL A 76 -7.84 2.51 1.75
CA VAL A 76 -6.69 2.16 2.59
C VAL A 76 -5.88 1.07 1.89
N GLY A 77 -4.58 1.32 1.69
CA GLY A 77 -3.63 0.32 1.21
C GLY A 77 -3.15 -0.58 2.34
N ARG A 78 -2.78 0.01 3.48
CA ARG A 78 -2.42 -0.70 4.71
C ARG A 78 -2.53 0.19 5.94
N PHE A 79 -2.66 -0.46 7.10
CA PHE A 79 -2.40 0.14 8.41
C PHE A 79 -0.97 -0.17 8.83
N ILE A 80 -0.32 0.78 9.50
CA ILE A 80 1.08 0.68 9.95
C ILE A 80 1.11 0.96 11.45
N GLY A 81 1.51 -0.03 12.25
CA GLY A 81 1.61 0.11 13.70
C GLY A 81 3.06 0.19 14.18
N ASP A 82 3.32 1.01 15.18
CA ASP A 82 4.56 0.94 15.98
C ASP A 82 4.41 0.02 17.20
N LYS A 83 5.49 -0.15 17.98
CA LYS A 83 5.49 -0.97 19.21
C LYS A 83 4.72 -0.37 20.38
N LYS A 84 4.24 0.88 20.25
CA LYS A 84 3.47 1.63 21.26
C LYS A 84 1.97 1.63 20.93
N GLY A 85 1.57 1.02 19.80
CA GLY A 85 0.18 1.01 19.34
C GLY A 85 -0.23 2.28 18.59
N ASN A 86 0.71 3.15 18.21
CA ASN A 86 0.42 4.25 17.29
C ASN A 86 0.14 3.65 15.90
N ILE A 87 -1.04 3.89 15.34
CA ILE A 87 -1.44 3.41 14.02
C ILE A 87 -1.47 4.57 13.02
N MET A 88 -0.84 4.38 11.87
CA MET A 88 -0.95 5.25 10.70
C MET A 88 -1.68 4.54 9.55
N ILE A 89 -2.29 5.33 8.67
CA ILE A 89 -2.94 4.88 7.42
C ILE A 89 -2.04 5.23 6.24
N GLU A 90 -1.73 4.24 5.39
CA GLU A 90 -1.15 4.45 4.07
C GLU A 90 -2.26 4.26 3.01
N PRO A 91 -2.55 5.27 2.16
CA PRO A 91 -3.50 5.15 1.07
C PRO A 91 -3.05 4.09 0.05
N LYS A 92 -3.99 3.46 -0.65
CA LYS A 92 -3.69 2.47 -1.68
C LYS A 92 -2.90 3.09 -2.84
N GLY A 93 -1.77 2.47 -3.19
CA GLY A 93 -0.80 3.01 -4.15
C GLY A 93 0.09 4.12 -3.58
N GLY A 94 -0.07 4.46 -2.29
CA GLY A 94 0.80 5.34 -1.54
C GLY A 94 2.12 4.68 -1.12
N SER A 95 2.81 5.29 -0.18
CA SER A 95 4.08 4.76 0.37
C SER A 95 4.39 5.31 1.76
N THR A 96 5.30 4.66 2.49
CA THR A 96 5.82 5.15 3.77
C THR A 96 7.28 5.54 3.62
N VAL A 97 7.66 6.68 4.19
CA VAL A 97 9.02 7.22 4.18
C VAL A 97 9.39 7.75 5.57
N PRO A 98 10.69 7.79 5.94
CA PRO A 98 11.12 8.59 7.08
C PRO A 98 10.85 10.08 6.82
N GLY A 99 10.58 10.83 7.88
CA GLY A 99 10.51 12.29 7.83
C GLY A 99 11.90 12.94 7.79
N LYS A 100 11.99 14.23 8.13
CA LYS A 100 13.28 14.96 8.12
C LYS A 100 14.18 14.51 9.28
N ASN A 101 13.58 14.24 10.43
CA ASN A 101 14.24 13.51 11.51
C ASN A 101 14.00 12.01 11.27
N PRO A 102 15.02 11.12 11.26
CA PRO A 102 14.84 9.72 10.88
C PRO A 102 13.97 8.88 11.84
N VAL A 103 13.55 9.43 12.99
CA VAL A 103 12.52 8.82 13.86
C VAL A 103 11.09 9.23 13.48
N ASP A 104 10.91 10.29 12.69
CA ASP A 104 9.61 10.67 12.15
C ASP A 104 9.20 9.66 11.07
N THR A 105 7.94 9.25 11.06
CA THR A 105 7.37 8.39 10.00
C THR A 105 6.28 9.15 9.26
N HIS A 106 6.33 9.16 7.93
CA HIS A 106 5.34 9.80 7.09
C HIS A 106 4.70 8.77 6.14
N THR A 107 3.37 8.74 6.04
CA THR A 107 2.66 8.08 4.95
C THR A 107 2.35 9.08 3.84
N LEU A 108 2.40 8.64 2.59
CA LEU A 108 2.21 9.45 1.40
C LEU A 108 1.05 8.92 0.56
N TYR A 109 0.30 9.82 -0.07
CA TYR A 109 -0.60 9.52 -1.18
C TYR A 109 0.17 9.05 -2.44
N PRO A 110 -0.49 8.45 -3.45
CA PRO A 110 0.16 8.02 -4.69
C PRO A 110 0.92 9.13 -5.42
N ASN A 111 0.45 10.38 -5.34
CA ASN A 111 1.13 11.54 -5.91
C ASN A 111 2.35 12.04 -5.10
N ARG A 112 2.67 11.38 -3.98
CA ARG A 112 3.77 11.68 -3.04
C ARG A 112 3.59 12.95 -2.19
N SER A 113 2.40 13.53 -2.14
CA SER A 113 2.02 14.38 -1.00
C SER A 113 1.86 13.54 0.27
N ASN A 114 2.11 14.09 1.45
CA ASN A 114 1.91 13.39 2.73
C ASN A 114 0.41 13.22 2.98
N TYR A 115 0.03 12.08 3.54
CA TYR A 115 -1.24 11.93 4.24
C TYR A 115 -1.02 12.16 5.74
N GLN A 116 -0.49 11.16 6.44
CA GLN A 116 -0.27 11.23 7.88
C GLN A 116 1.22 11.35 8.20
N ARG A 117 1.53 12.06 9.28
CA ARG A 117 2.87 12.24 9.82
C ARG A 117 2.85 11.87 11.29
N LEU A 118 3.84 11.12 11.75
CA LEU A 118 4.05 10.73 13.13
C LEU A 118 5.44 11.24 13.55
N ASN A 119 5.48 12.22 14.44
CA ASN A 119 6.70 12.94 14.82
C ASN A 119 6.98 12.66 16.32
N PRO A 120 7.60 11.52 16.69
CA PRO A 120 7.71 11.06 18.07
C PRO A 120 8.70 11.87 18.93
N SER A 121 9.38 12.86 18.35
CA SER A 121 10.21 13.84 19.05
C SER A 121 9.74 15.29 18.83
N GLY A 122 8.54 15.48 18.29
CA GLY A 122 8.04 16.79 17.87
C GLY A 122 8.92 17.43 16.80
N HIS A 123 8.94 18.77 16.75
CA HIS A 123 9.75 19.60 15.87
C HIS A 123 10.54 20.66 16.67
N PRO A 124 11.62 21.26 16.14
CA PRO A 124 12.44 22.24 16.89
C PRO A 124 11.73 23.52 17.38
N LYS A 125 10.49 23.78 16.95
CA LYS A 125 9.63 24.87 17.43
C LYS A 125 8.47 24.43 18.33
N ASP A 126 8.18 23.13 18.35
CA ASP A 126 7.18 22.48 19.19
C ASP A 126 7.69 21.06 19.50
N PRO A 127 8.37 20.84 20.63
CA PRO A 127 8.95 19.55 20.99
C PRO A 127 7.89 18.51 21.41
N THR A 128 6.60 18.86 21.38
CA THR A 128 5.50 17.96 21.75
C THR A 128 5.43 16.79 20.76
N PRO A 129 5.55 15.52 21.20
CA PRO A 129 5.36 14.37 20.33
C PRO A 129 3.90 14.29 19.87
N HIS A 130 3.69 14.24 18.55
CA HIS A 130 2.36 14.32 17.94
C HIS A 130 2.26 13.55 16.62
N GLY A 131 1.03 13.24 16.20
CA GLY A 131 0.70 12.99 14.81
C GLY A 131 0.08 14.24 14.13
N HIS A 132 0.07 14.29 12.80
CA HIS A 132 -0.50 15.38 11.99
C HIS A 132 -1.03 14.84 10.66
N GLY A 133 -2.14 15.39 10.16
CA GLY A 133 -2.82 14.90 8.95
C GLY A 133 -3.00 15.97 7.87
N HIS A 134 -3.01 15.54 6.60
CA HIS A 134 -3.28 16.38 5.42
C HIS A 134 -4.34 15.74 4.50
N LEU A 135 -5.02 16.54 3.68
CA LEU A 135 -5.68 16.06 2.46
C LEU A 135 -4.65 15.74 1.36
N GLU A 136 -5.08 15.05 0.29
CA GLU A 136 -4.22 14.84 -0.88
C GLU A 136 -3.92 16.17 -1.57
N GLY A 137 -2.62 16.48 -1.70
CA GLY A 137 -2.13 17.71 -2.32
C GLY A 137 -1.90 17.54 -3.82
N THR A 138 -0.99 18.35 -4.36
CA THR A 138 -0.56 18.27 -5.77
C THR A 138 0.72 17.46 -5.98
N GLY A 139 1.48 17.17 -4.90
CA GLY A 139 2.67 16.31 -5.00
C GLY A 139 3.67 16.40 -3.82
N PRO A 140 4.94 16.03 -4.03
CA PRO A 140 5.94 16.02 -2.97
C PRO A 140 6.42 17.42 -2.56
N ASN A 141 7.07 17.48 -1.39
CA ASN A 141 7.64 18.70 -0.77
C ASN A 141 6.60 19.72 -0.29
N MET A 142 7.01 20.65 0.58
CA MET A 142 6.12 21.61 1.28
C MET A 142 5.13 22.35 0.36
N LYS A 143 5.50 22.65 -0.89
CA LYS A 143 4.64 23.33 -1.88
C LYS A 143 3.55 22.44 -2.51
N GLY A 144 3.72 21.12 -2.45
CA GLY A 144 2.79 20.14 -3.03
C GLY A 144 1.83 19.50 -2.03
N GLN A 145 1.90 19.89 -0.74
CA GLN A 145 1.06 19.30 0.30
C GLN A 145 -0.38 19.78 0.23
N GLY A 146 -1.32 18.93 0.63
CA GLY A 146 -2.70 19.34 0.81
C GLY A 146 -2.88 20.12 2.13
N PRO A 147 -4.02 20.80 2.29
CA PRO A 147 -4.38 21.42 3.56
C PRO A 147 -4.32 20.44 4.73
N SER A 148 -3.95 20.94 5.91
CA SER A 148 -4.01 20.17 7.15
C SER A 148 -5.46 19.83 7.51
N ILE A 149 -5.65 18.69 8.19
CA ILE A 149 -6.96 18.23 8.66
C ILE A 149 -6.95 17.87 10.14
N ASP A 150 -8.11 18.00 10.77
CA ASP A 150 -8.34 17.45 12.10
C ASP A 150 -8.54 15.92 12.09
N VAL A 151 -8.69 15.34 13.28
CA VAL A 151 -8.99 13.91 13.46
C VAL A 151 -10.34 13.46 12.86
N ASN A 152 -11.14 14.38 12.33
CA ASN A 152 -12.39 14.11 11.63
C ASN A 152 -12.33 14.26 10.10
N GLY A 153 -11.22 14.74 9.55
CA GLY A 153 -11.10 15.06 8.12
C GLY A 153 -11.58 16.46 7.75
N ASN A 154 -11.94 17.30 8.71
CA ASN A 154 -12.23 18.70 8.45
C ASN A 154 -10.93 19.44 8.15
N GLN A 155 -10.90 20.24 7.08
CA GLN A 155 -9.77 21.13 6.81
C GLN A 155 -9.61 22.17 7.92
N VAL A 156 -8.38 22.37 8.37
CA VAL A 156 -8.00 23.34 9.41
C VAL A 156 -6.73 24.08 9.04
N ASP A 157 -6.50 25.24 9.65
CA ASP A 157 -5.27 26.00 9.48
C ASP A 157 -4.04 25.20 9.98
N LEU A 158 -2.91 25.36 9.28
CA LEU A 158 -1.65 24.66 9.58
C LEU A 158 -1.18 24.81 11.04
N TRP A 159 -1.49 25.95 11.67
CA TRP A 159 -1.10 26.30 13.04
C TRP A 159 -2.17 25.97 14.09
N ASN A 160 -3.31 25.38 13.68
CA ASN A 160 -4.36 25.01 14.61
C ASN A 160 -3.94 23.75 15.41
N PRO A 161 -4.00 23.77 16.76
CA PRO A 161 -3.75 22.56 17.56
C PRO A 161 -4.60 21.35 17.13
N THR A 162 -5.82 21.55 16.62
CA THR A 162 -6.69 20.43 16.19
C THR A 162 -6.20 19.68 14.95
N ALA A 163 -5.22 20.22 14.21
CA ALA A 163 -4.53 19.50 13.13
C ALA A 163 -3.61 18.36 13.62
N HIS A 164 -3.46 18.24 14.94
CA HIS A 164 -2.55 17.33 15.60
C HIS A 164 -3.31 16.36 16.50
N TRP A 165 -2.79 15.13 16.65
CA TRP A 165 -3.29 14.17 17.63
C TRP A 165 -2.21 13.72 18.60
N GLU A 166 -2.61 13.42 19.83
CA GLU A 166 -1.73 12.83 20.84
C GLU A 166 -1.32 11.41 20.44
N ILE A 167 -0.11 11.02 20.84
CA ILE A 167 0.48 9.72 20.49
C ILE A 167 0.98 9.00 21.75
N ASN A 168 0.97 7.67 21.70
CA ASN A 168 1.51 6.81 22.75
C ASN A 168 3.03 6.98 22.82
N LYS A 169 3.55 7.14 24.05
CA LYS A 169 4.92 7.55 24.35
C LYS A 169 5.81 6.39 24.80
#